data_AF-A0A964BSZ9-F1
#
_entry.id   AF-A0A964BSZ9-F1
#
_cell.length_a   1.000
_cell.length_b   1.000
_cell.length_c   1.000
_cell.angle_alpha   90.00
_cell.angle_beta   90.00
_cell.angle_gamma   90.00
#
_symmetry.space_group_name_H-M   'P 1'
#
loop_
_entity.id
_entity.type
_entity.pdbx_description
1 polymer ?
#
loop_
_entity_poly.entity_id
_entity_poly.type
_entity_poly.pdbx_seq_one_letter_code
_entity_poly.pdbx_strand_id
1 'polypeptide(L)'
;MKKYYSYFWFFILTIYCVILISIEVKVSQDFVRNFFIDIQGSVPFYAINTSLSVFLLLATALIFSLILATLSSIENNSQNINFYRSQVVFFGYLGLDDRFLIHEYLGHVLGINDALILAGLGVVEIILILTWGNYRQWSRTTINYLLGAAVFSALMILIDGAFPREMIPRLSLEDLSKTWANTFILLFAWSIFSQNINIIKLKAQQYDALSREDLNISEYSKPKPKLG
;
A
#
# COMPACT_ATOMS: atom_id res chain seq x y z
N MET A 1 -2.71 13.29 -4.51
CA MET A 1 -2.29 13.42 -5.92
C MET A 1 -3.29 14.28 -6.68
N LYS A 2 -2.84 15.21 -7.54
CA LYS A 2 -3.76 15.84 -8.51
C LYS A 2 -4.35 14.73 -9.39
N LYS A 3 -5.66 14.78 -9.68
CA LYS A 3 -6.40 13.73 -10.42
C LYS A 3 -5.67 13.23 -11.67
N TYR A 4 -5.00 14.15 -12.39
CA TYR A 4 -4.25 13.85 -13.61
C TYR A 4 -3.12 12.83 -13.44
N TYR A 5 -2.35 12.87 -12.35
CA TYR A 5 -1.25 11.93 -12.14
C TYR A 5 -1.75 10.50 -11.90
N SER A 6 -2.91 10.37 -11.25
CA SER A 6 -3.56 9.07 -11.09
C SER A 6 -3.96 8.50 -12.44
N TYR A 7 -4.65 9.27 -13.29
CA TYR A 7 -5.08 8.75 -14.60
C TYR A 7 -3.90 8.35 -15.50
N PHE A 8 -2.83 9.13 -15.48
CA PHE A 8 -1.62 8.82 -16.25
C PHE A 8 -0.96 7.51 -15.78
N TRP A 9 -0.83 7.31 -14.46
CA TRP A 9 -0.32 6.06 -13.90
C TRP A 9 -1.15 4.84 -14.32
N PHE A 10 -2.47 4.93 -14.17
CA PHE A 10 -3.38 3.84 -14.56
C PHE A 10 -3.30 3.55 -16.06
N PHE A 11 -3.19 4.59 -16.90
CA PHE A 11 -3.05 4.45 -18.34
C PHE A 11 -1.76 3.72 -18.72
N ILE A 12 -0.62 4.12 -18.15
CA ILE A 12 0.67 3.44 -18.38
C ILE A 12 0.60 1.99 -17.91
N LEU A 13 0.08 1.74 -16.70
CA LEU A 13 -0.01 0.39 -16.16
C LEU A 13 -0.91 -0.50 -17.02
N THR A 14 -2.00 0.05 -17.56
CA THR A 14 -2.88 -0.66 -18.50
C THR A 14 -2.15 -1.01 -19.80
N ILE A 15 -1.41 -0.07 -20.39
CA ILE A 15 -0.60 -0.33 -21.58
C ILE A 15 0.43 -1.43 -21.30
N TYR A 16 1.12 -1.34 -20.16
CA TYR A 16 2.09 -2.35 -19.73
C TYR A 16 1.46 -3.74 -19.62
N CYS A 17 0.28 -3.86 -19.00
CA CYS A 17 -0.46 -5.12 -18.92
C CYS A 17 -0.82 -5.68 -20.30
N VAL A 18 -1.36 -4.83 -21.19
CA VAL A 18 -1.76 -5.24 -22.54
C VAL A 18 -0.56 -5.74 -23.34
N ILE A 19 0.59 -5.07 -23.23
CA ILE A 19 1.82 -5.49 -23.90
C ILE A 19 2.27 -6.87 -23.39
N LEU A 20 2.37 -7.07 -22.07
CA LEU A 20 2.84 -8.35 -21.53
C LEU A 20 1.91 -9.52 -21.86
N ILE A 21 0.59 -9.34 -21.71
CA ILE A 21 -0.40 -10.34 -22.11
C ILE A 21 -0.27 -10.64 -23.62
N SER A 22 -0.11 -9.61 -24.45
CA SER A 22 0.04 -9.79 -25.89
C SER A 22 1.30 -10.55 -26.26
N ILE A 23 2.41 -10.35 -25.55
CA ILE A 23 3.65 -11.10 -25.76
C ILE A 23 3.45 -12.55 -25.34
N GLU A 24 2.82 -12.83 -24.20
CA GLU A 24 2.61 -14.21 -23.72
C GLU A 24 1.74 -15.00 -24.69
N VAL A 25 0.64 -14.40 -25.17
CA VAL A 25 -0.28 -15.02 -26.12
C VAL A 25 0.38 -15.29 -27.48
N LYS A 26 1.31 -14.42 -27.93
CA LYS A 26 1.92 -14.53 -29.26
C LYS A 26 3.22 -15.31 -29.32
N VAL A 27 3.96 -15.37 -28.21
CA VAL A 27 5.30 -15.97 -28.18
C VAL A 27 5.27 -17.25 -27.35
N SER A 28 5.32 -17.13 -26.03
CA SER A 28 5.18 -18.24 -25.09
C SER A 28 5.20 -17.72 -23.65
N GLN A 29 4.74 -18.56 -22.72
CA GLN A 29 4.88 -18.34 -21.28
C GLN A 29 6.36 -18.25 -20.85
N ASP A 30 7.24 -19.10 -21.40
CA ASP A 30 8.68 -19.10 -21.08
C ASP A 30 9.38 -17.79 -21.42
N PHE A 31 8.95 -17.12 -22.50
CA PHE A 31 9.54 -15.84 -22.88
C PHE A 31 9.19 -14.76 -21.87
N VAL A 32 7.91 -14.66 -21.49
CA VAL A 32 7.43 -13.60 -20.58
C VAL A 32 7.85 -13.85 -19.14
N ARG A 33 8.07 -15.12 -18.78
CA ARG A 33 8.59 -15.55 -17.48
C ARG A 33 9.81 -14.77 -17.01
N ASN A 34 10.70 -14.33 -17.91
CA ASN A 34 11.87 -13.51 -17.54
C ASN A 34 11.52 -12.12 -16.99
N PHE A 35 10.37 -11.55 -17.37
CA PHE A 35 9.90 -10.26 -16.84
C PHE A 35 9.26 -10.41 -15.44
N PHE A 36 8.87 -11.64 -15.08
CA PHE A 36 8.13 -11.99 -13.87
C PHE A 36 8.94 -12.76 -12.81
N ILE A 37 9.92 -13.58 -13.19
CA ILE A 37 10.71 -14.41 -12.25
C ILE A 37 11.94 -13.66 -11.70
N ASP A 38 12.51 -14.17 -10.60
CA ASP A 38 13.73 -13.74 -9.89
C ASP A 38 15.05 -14.04 -10.60
N ILE A 39 16.04 -13.14 -10.41
CA ILE A 39 17.27 -12.98 -11.21
C ILE A 39 18.02 -14.29 -11.46
N GLN A 40 17.77 -14.91 -12.61
CA GLN A 40 18.56 -16.01 -13.16
C GLN A 40 18.91 -15.72 -14.63
N GLY A 41 20.13 -15.23 -14.88
CA GLY A 41 20.71 -15.09 -16.22
C GLY A 41 20.92 -13.66 -16.73
N SER A 42 21.47 -13.54 -17.94
CA SER A 42 21.90 -12.29 -18.59
C SER A 42 20.88 -11.74 -19.61
N VAL A 43 19.59 -11.85 -19.31
CA VAL A 43 18.53 -11.39 -20.22
C VAL A 43 18.18 -9.92 -19.89
N PRO A 44 18.05 -9.03 -20.88
CA PRO A 44 17.62 -7.64 -20.62
C PRO A 44 16.19 -7.62 -20.08
N PHE A 45 15.87 -6.62 -19.24
CA PHE A 45 14.52 -6.39 -18.67
C PHE A 45 14.00 -7.48 -17.73
N TYR A 46 14.92 -8.11 -17.00
CA TYR A 46 14.65 -9.18 -16.06
C TYR A 46 13.95 -8.71 -14.78
N ALA A 47 13.03 -9.51 -14.22
CA ALA A 47 12.36 -9.28 -12.93
C ALA A 47 11.71 -7.88 -12.77
N ILE A 48 11.27 -7.25 -13.86
CA ILE A 48 10.68 -5.90 -13.79
C ILE A 48 9.43 -5.90 -12.93
N ASN A 49 8.53 -6.88 -13.12
CA ASN A 49 7.27 -6.90 -12.41
C ASN A 49 7.47 -7.14 -10.91
N THR A 50 8.37 -8.07 -10.55
CA THR A 50 8.77 -8.33 -9.16
C THR A 50 9.42 -7.11 -8.54
N SER A 51 10.36 -6.47 -9.24
CA SER A 51 11.01 -5.25 -8.77
C SER A 51 10.01 -4.12 -8.54
N LEU A 52 9.03 -3.97 -9.44
CA LEU A 52 7.95 -3.00 -9.30
C LEU A 52 7.05 -3.33 -8.10
N SER A 53 6.64 -4.59 -7.93
CA SER A 53 5.83 -5.04 -6.80
C SER A 53 6.52 -4.80 -5.46
N VAL A 54 7.79 -5.20 -5.34
CA VAL A 54 8.63 -4.96 -4.16
C VAL A 54 8.73 -3.46 -3.88
N PHE A 55 8.98 -2.64 -4.90
CA PHE A 55 9.01 -1.18 -4.75
C PHE A 55 7.69 -0.62 -4.22
N LEU A 56 6.54 -1.04 -4.78
CA LEU A 56 5.22 -0.57 -4.36
C LEU A 56 4.90 -0.97 -2.91
N LEU A 57 5.26 -2.19 -2.49
CA LEU A 57 5.06 -2.69 -1.12
C LEU A 57 5.97 -1.98 -0.11
N LEU A 58 7.26 -1.83 -0.42
CA LEU A 58 8.19 -1.13 0.46
C LEU A 58 7.89 0.38 0.52
N ALA A 59 7.45 0.99 -0.57
CA ALA A 59 6.96 2.38 -0.56
C ALA A 59 5.71 2.53 0.30
N THR A 60 4.81 1.54 0.30
CA THR A 60 3.65 1.51 1.21
C THR A 60 4.09 1.45 2.66
N ALA A 61 5.01 0.55 3.00
CA ALA A 61 5.56 0.43 4.35
C ALA A 61 6.23 1.74 4.79
N LEU A 62 6.97 2.40 3.89
CA LEU A 62 7.58 3.71 4.16
C LEU A 62 6.53 4.78 4.45
N ILE A 63 5.44 4.85 3.67
CA ILE A 63 4.36 5.82 3.92
C ILE A 63 3.76 5.60 5.32
N PHE A 64 3.48 4.36 5.71
CA PHE A 64 2.97 4.07 7.06
C PHE A 64 4.00 4.38 8.16
N SER A 65 5.29 4.20 7.89
CA SER A 65 6.36 4.59 8.82
C SER A 65 6.40 6.11 9.02
N LEU A 66 6.24 6.89 7.95
CA LEU A 66 6.14 8.34 8.03
C LEU A 66 4.87 8.80 8.77
N ILE A 67 3.73 8.14 8.54
CA ILE A 67 2.52 8.37 9.33
C ILE A 67 2.81 8.12 10.81
N LEU A 68 3.40 6.99 11.16
CA LEU A 68 3.70 6.62 12.54
C LEU A 68 4.64 7.63 13.23
N ALA A 69 5.69 8.06 12.52
CA ALA A 69 6.63 9.07 13.01
C ALA A 69 5.92 10.40 13.33
N THR A 70 5.00 10.84 12.47
CA THR A 70 4.25 12.09 12.67
C THR A 70 3.12 11.98 13.71
N LEU A 71 2.49 10.80 13.85
CA LEU A 71 1.40 10.57 14.80
C LEU A 71 1.89 10.50 16.25
N SER A 72 3.08 9.94 16.48
CA SER A 72 3.63 9.67 17.82
C SER A 72 3.76 10.93 18.71
N SER A 73 3.79 12.11 18.10
CA SER A 73 3.88 13.40 18.78
C SER A 73 2.51 14.00 19.17
N ILE A 74 1.42 13.53 18.54
CA ILE A 74 0.12 14.25 18.56
C ILE A 74 -1.04 13.36 19.04
N GLU A 75 -0.95 12.04 18.87
CA GLU A 75 -2.08 11.12 19.06
C GLU A 75 -1.88 10.21 20.28
N ASN A 76 -2.81 10.25 21.23
CA ASN A 76 -2.80 9.35 22.40
C ASN A 76 -3.55 8.02 22.18
N ASN A 77 -4.16 7.82 21.01
CA ASN A 77 -4.89 6.59 20.71
C ASN A 77 -3.93 5.44 20.34
N SER A 78 -3.72 4.53 21.31
CA SER A 78 -2.85 3.36 21.15
C SER A 78 -3.27 2.41 20.03
N GLN A 79 -4.56 2.33 19.69
CA GLN A 79 -5.05 1.45 18.61
C GLN A 79 -4.58 1.92 17.25
N ASN A 80 -4.66 3.23 16.96
CA ASN A 80 -4.19 3.80 15.70
C ASN A 80 -2.67 3.60 15.53
N ILE A 81 -1.90 3.78 16.61
CA ILE A 81 -0.45 3.55 16.61
C ILE A 81 -0.15 2.07 16.29
N ASN A 82 -0.87 1.14 16.92
CA ASN A 82 -0.68 -0.29 16.69
C ASN A 82 -1.09 -0.70 15.27
N PHE A 83 -2.15 -0.11 14.72
CA PHE A 83 -2.51 -0.30 13.32
C PHE A 83 -1.35 0.09 12.42
N TYR A 84 -0.86 1.33 12.47
CA TYR A 84 0.23 1.75 11.58
C TYR A 84 1.52 0.95 11.76
N ARG A 85 1.86 0.56 13.00
CA ARG A 85 2.98 -0.37 13.26
C ARG A 85 2.78 -1.71 12.55
N SER A 86 1.58 -2.29 12.66
CA SER A 86 1.25 -3.55 11.99
C SER A 86 1.38 -3.43 10.47
N GLN A 87 0.95 -2.31 9.88
CA GLN A 87 1.04 -2.07 8.43
C GLN A 87 2.49 -1.92 7.95
N VAL A 88 3.36 -1.26 8.72
CA VAL A 88 4.79 -1.17 8.41
C VAL A 88 5.42 -2.56 8.38
N VAL A 89 5.15 -3.38 9.40
CA VAL A 89 5.70 -4.74 9.48
C VAL A 89 5.11 -5.63 8.38
N PHE A 90 3.81 -5.56 8.16
CA PHE A 90 3.11 -6.41 7.21
C PHE A 90 3.54 -6.15 5.77
N PHE A 91 3.50 -4.89 5.30
CA PHE A 91 3.94 -4.57 3.93
C PHE A 91 5.46 -4.62 3.76
N GLY A 92 6.21 -4.35 4.82
CA GLY A 92 7.66 -4.58 4.84
C GLY A 92 7.98 -6.07 4.64
N TYR A 93 7.29 -6.94 5.38
CA TYR A 93 7.40 -8.39 5.22
C TYR A 93 7.02 -8.83 3.81
N LEU A 94 5.86 -8.42 3.28
CA LEU A 94 5.42 -8.79 1.93
C LEU A 94 6.42 -8.34 0.86
N GLY A 95 6.98 -7.13 0.98
CA GLY A 95 7.99 -6.64 0.04
C GLY A 95 9.30 -7.44 0.10
N LEU A 96 9.68 -7.95 1.27
CA LEU A 96 10.84 -8.84 1.41
C LEU A 96 10.53 -10.26 0.95
N ASP A 97 9.33 -10.76 1.25
CA ASP A 97 8.83 -12.07 0.84
C ASP A 97 8.85 -12.21 -0.68
N ASP A 98 8.36 -11.21 -1.42
CA ASP A 98 8.41 -11.16 -2.89
C ASP A 98 9.84 -11.28 -3.46
N ARG A 99 10.87 -10.96 -2.67
CA ARG A 99 12.27 -11.00 -3.11
C ARG A 99 13.04 -12.22 -2.61
N PHE A 100 12.64 -12.76 -1.47
CA PHE A 100 13.34 -13.87 -0.80
C PHE A 100 12.55 -15.18 -0.84
N LEU A 101 11.34 -15.17 -1.41
CA LEU A 101 10.46 -16.34 -1.58
C LEU A 101 10.23 -17.06 -0.24
N ILE A 102 9.99 -16.27 0.82
CA ILE A 102 9.82 -16.80 2.18
C ILE A 102 8.59 -17.70 2.24
N HIS A 103 7.50 -17.30 1.59
CA HIS A 103 6.27 -18.07 1.50
C HIS A 103 6.47 -19.40 0.76
N GLU A 104 7.24 -19.47 -0.32
CA GLU A 104 7.57 -20.74 -1.00
C GLU A 104 8.37 -21.68 -0.08
N TYR A 105 9.36 -21.12 0.62
CA TYR A 105 10.14 -21.89 1.58
C TYR A 105 9.25 -22.46 2.70
N LEU A 106 8.35 -21.64 3.25
CA LEU A 106 7.40 -22.08 4.27
C LEU A 106 6.39 -23.10 3.71
N GLY A 107 5.89 -22.90 2.50
CA GLY A 107 4.98 -23.82 1.81
C GLY A 107 5.61 -25.19 1.63
N HIS A 108 6.86 -25.22 1.17
CA HIS A 108 7.65 -26.45 1.04
C HIS A 108 7.88 -27.14 2.40
N VAL A 109 8.26 -26.40 3.45
CA VAL A 109 8.50 -26.97 4.79
C VAL A 109 7.22 -27.51 5.43
N LEU A 110 6.09 -26.82 5.26
CA LEU A 110 4.81 -27.18 5.87
C LEU A 110 4.00 -28.17 5.01
N GLY A 111 4.38 -28.39 3.75
CA GLY A 111 3.62 -29.18 2.79
C GLY A 111 2.28 -28.54 2.41
N ILE A 112 2.20 -27.20 2.45
CA ILE A 112 1.00 -26.41 2.15
C ILE A 112 1.23 -25.64 0.86
N ASN A 113 0.16 -25.46 0.08
CA ASN A 113 0.19 -24.65 -1.14
C ASN A 113 0.48 -23.17 -0.82
N ASP A 114 1.40 -22.57 -1.56
CA ASP A 114 1.84 -21.17 -1.46
C ASP A 114 0.66 -20.17 -1.49
N ALA A 115 -0.34 -20.44 -2.34
CA ALA A 115 -1.57 -19.64 -2.44
C ALA A 115 -2.34 -19.57 -1.11
N LEU A 116 -2.32 -20.64 -0.31
CA LEU A 116 -2.98 -20.67 1.00
C LEU A 116 -2.24 -19.83 2.04
N ILE A 117 -0.90 -19.76 1.95
CA ILE A 117 -0.09 -18.90 2.82
C ILE A 117 -0.44 -17.44 2.53
N LEU A 118 -0.47 -17.05 1.25
CA LEU A 118 -0.85 -15.69 0.84
C LEU A 118 -2.30 -15.37 1.21
N ALA A 119 -3.25 -16.32 1.05
CA ALA A 119 -4.62 -16.15 1.50
C ALA A 119 -4.70 -15.95 3.03
N GLY A 120 -3.90 -16.70 3.79
CA GLY A 120 -3.77 -16.53 5.24
C GLY A 120 -3.29 -15.15 5.64
N LEU A 121 -2.28 -14.61 4.96
CA LEU A 121 -1.82 -13.23 5.15
C LEU A 121 -2.93 -12.22 4.85
N GLY A 122 -3.73 -12.44 3.80
CA GLY A 122 -4.91 -11.63 3.51
C GLY A 122 -5.94 -11.63 4.65
N VAL A 123 -6.18 -12.79 5.27
CA VAL A 123 -7.05 -12.89 6.46
C VAL A 123 -6.47 -12.14 7.65
N VAL A 124 -5.16 -12.24 7.89
CA VAL A 124 -4.47 -11.48 8.94
C VAL A 124 -4.65 -9.98 8.73
N GLU A 125 -4.49 -9.48 7.50
CA GLU A 125 -4.68 -8.07 7.19
C GLU A 125 -6.12 -7.60 7.43
N ILE A 126 -7.12 -8.41 7.05
CA ILE A 126 -8.54 -8.11 7.35
C ILE A 126 -8.74 -7.99 8.87
N ILE A 127 -8.16 -8.90 9.66
CA ILE A 127 -8.25 -8.85 11.12
C ILE A 127 -7.63 -7.54 11.63
N LEU A 128 -6.42 -7.17 11.19
CA LEU A 128 -5.75 -5.93 11.59
C LEU A 128 -6.59 -4.68 11.29
N ILE A 129 -7.21 -4.63 10.12
CA ILE A 129 -8.10 -3.53 9.71
C ILE A 129 -9.34 -3.46 10.60
N LEU A 130 -9.98 -4.60 10.87
CA LEU A 130 -11.20 -4.65 11.69
C LEU A 130 -10.93 -4.35 13.16
N THR A 131 -9.79 -4.78 13.70
CA THR A 131 -9.45 -4.58 15.12
C THR A 131 -8.86 -3.21 15.40
N TRP A 132 -8.00 -2.68 14.53
CA TRP A 132 -7.23 -1.46 14.80
C TRP A 132 -7.36 -0.36 13.75
N GLY A 133 -7.86 -0.65 12.54
CA GLY A 133 -7.85 0.30 11.42
C GLY A 133 -8.83 1.48 11.53
N ASN A 134 -9.80 1.42 12.44
CA ASN A 134 -10.87 2.43 12.58
C ASN A 134 -11.49 2.84 11.22
N TYR A 135 -11.75 1.84 10.38
CA TYR A 135 -12.10 2.00 8.97
C TYR A 135 -13.36 2.86 8.72
N ARG A 136 -14.22 3.03 9.74
CA ARG A 136 -15.43 3.86 9.69
C ARG A 136 -15.14 5.35 9.45
N GLN A 137 -13.94 5.81 9.81
CA GLN A 137 -13.51 7.20 9.61
C GLN A 137 -12.87 7.43 8.24
N TRP A 138 -12.61 6.37 7.47
CA TRP A 138 -11.96 6.49 6.18
C TRP A 138 -12.89 7.09 5.12
N SER A 139 -12.30 7.89 4.24
CA SER A 139 -13.03 8.41 3.08
C SER A 139 -13.49 7.28 2.16
N ARG A 140 -14.57 7.49 1.41
CA ARG A 140 -15.05 6.55 0.38
C ARG A 140 -13.95 6.17 -0.61
N THR A 141 -13.11 7.13 -0.98
CA THR A 141 -11.98 6.91 -1.89
C THR A 141 -10.96 5.94 -1.31
N THR A 142 -10.63 6.06 -0.03
CA THR A 142 -9.71 5.16 0.68
C THR A 142 -10.26 3.74 0.71
N ILE A 143 -11.54 3.59 1.04
CA ILE A 143 -12.23 2.29 1.06
C ILE A 143 -12.23 1.67 -0.35
N ASN A 144 -12.51 2.46 -1.40
CA ASN A 144 -12.50 1.97 -2.77
C ASN A 144 -11.11 1.47 -3.21
N TYR A 145 -10.03 2.13 -2.78
CA TYR A 145 -8.68 1.64 -3.05
C TYR A 145 -8.40 0.32 -2.33
N LEU A 146 -8.78 0.19 -1.06
CA LEU A 146 -8.64 -1.07 -0.33
C LEU A 146 -9.47 -2.20 -0.96
N LEU A 147 -10.69 -1.92 -1.40
CA LEU A 147 -11.52 -2.89 -2.12
C LEU A 147 -10.90 -3.29 -3.45
N GLY A 148 -10.32 -2.35 -4.20
CA GLY A 148 -9.57 -2.64 -5.42
C GLY A 148 -8.40 -3.58 -5.14
N ALA A 149 -7.62 -3.30 -4.10
CA ALA A 149 -6.53 -4.17 -3.66
C ALA A 149 -7.02 -5.58 -3.31
N ALA A 150 -8.12 -5.70 -2.56
CA ALA A 150 -8.69 -6.98 -2.16
C ALA A 150 -9.18 -7.79 -3.39
N VAL A 151 -9.87 -7.15 -4.34
CA VAL A 151 -10.36 -7.80 -5.56
C VAL A 151 -9.19 -8.35 -6.39
N PHE A 152 -8.17 -7.54 -6.64
CA PHE A 152 -7.02 -7.99 -7.43
C PHE A 152 -6.16 -9.03 -6.70
N SER A 153 -6.05 -8.96 -5.37
CA SER A 153 -5.38 -10.00 -4.57
C SER A 153 -6.14 -11.34 -4.65
N ALA A 154 -7.47 -11.29 -4.51
CA ALA A 154 -8.32 -12.48 -4.64
C ALA A 154 -8.25 -13.07 -6.06
N LEU A 155 -8.21 -12.22 -7.09
CA LEU A 155 -8.05 -12.65 -8.47
C LEU A 155 -6.71 -13.36 -8.69
N MET A 156 -5.61 -12.81 -8.16
CA MET A 156 -4.29 -13.45 -8.20
C MET A 156 -4.32 -14.84 -7.55
N ILE A 157 -4.83 -14.94 -6.31
CA ILE A 157 -4.93 -16.23 -5.58
C ILE A 157 -5.80 -17.23 -6.34
N LEU A 158 -6.90 -16.78 -6.95
CA LEU A 158 -7.78 -17.63 -7.74
C LEU A 158 -7.08 -18.15 -9.00
N ILE A 159 -6.35 -17.29 -9.71
CA ILE A 159 -5.60 -17.67 -10.91
C ILE A 159 -4.52 -18.69 -10.54
N ASP A 160 -3.75 -18.43 -9.48
CA ASP A 160 -2.69 -19.34 -9.06
C ASP A 160 -3.26 -20.70 -8.60
N GLY A 161 -4.29 -20.67 -7.74
CA GLY A 161 -4.84 -21.88 -7.12
C GLY A 161 -5.78 -22.72 -8.01
N ALA A 162 -6.48 -22.11 -8.98
CA ALA A 162 -7.52 -22.80 -9.75
C ALA A 162 -7.15 -23.06 -11.23
N PHE A 163 -6.23 -22.30 -11.81
CA PHE A 163 -5.94 -22.40 -13.24
C PHE A 163 -4.77 -23.37 -13.51
N PRO A 164 -4.80 -24.16 -14.60
CA PRO A 164 -3.70 -25.05 -14.95
C PRO A 164 -2.39 -24.30 -15.22
N ARG A 165 -1.26 -24.82 -14.72
CA ARG A 165 0.06 -24.17 -14.84
C ARG A 165 0.49 -23.82 -16.27
N GLU A 166 0.06 -24.63 -17.24
CA GLU A 166 0.37 -24.51 -18.68
C GLU A 166 -0.62 -23.62 -19.45
N MET A 167 -1.64 -23.06 -18.78
CA MET A 167 -2.62 -22.22 -19.45
C MET A 167 -2.00 -20.88 -19.84
N ILE A 168 -2.02 -20.53 -21.11
CA ILE A 168 -1.68 -19.19 -21.59
C ILE A 168 -2.96 -18.31 -21.56
N PRO A 169 -2.97 -17.10 -20.95
CA PRO A 169 -1.86 -16.36 -20.35
C PRO A 169 -1.90 -16.32 -18.80
N ARG A 170 -1.89 -17.49 -18.13
CA ARG A 170 -2.04 -17.60 -16.66
C ARG A 170 -0.98 -16.76 -15.94
N LEU A 171 0.28 -16.87 -16.34
CA LEU A 171 1.39 -16.21 -15.64
C LEU A 171 1.23 -14.68 -15.66
N SER A 172 0.99 -14.09 -16.83
CA SER A 172 0.73 -12.64 -16.87
C SER A 172 -0.50 -12.24 -16.08
N LEU A 173 -1.59 -13.00 -16.14
CA LEU A 173 -2.80 -12.63 -15.41
C LEU A 173 -2.60 -12.65 -13.89
N GLU A 174 -1.87 -13.65 -13.38
CA GLU A 174 -1.51 -13.78 -11.98
C GLU A 174 -0.64 -12.59 -11.51
N ASP A 175 0.50 -12.39 -12.19
CA ASP A 175 1.51 -11.39 -11.85
C ASP A 175 1.02 -9.96 -12.04
N LEU A 176 0.22 -9.69 -13.07
CA LEU A 176 -0.34 -8.36 -13.30
C LEU A 176 -1.45 -8.07 -12.29
N SER A 177 -2.24 -9.07 -11.89
CA SER A 177 -3.23 -8.91 -10.81
C SER A 177 -2.55 -8.52 -9.51
N LYS A 178 -1.42 -9.17 -9.18
CA LYS A 178 -0.57 -8.78 -8.03
C LYS A 178 -0.10 -7.33 -8.13
N THR A 179 0.43 -6.90 -9.27
CA THR A 179 0.89 -5.52 -9.47
C THR A 179 -0.23 -4.49 -9.35
N TRP A 180 -1.43 -4.80 -9.83
CA TRP A 180 -2.62 -3.98 -9.61
C TRP A 180 -3.00 -3.91 -8.14
N ALA A 181 -2.99 -5.03 -7.43
CA ALA A 181 -3.25 -5.06 -5.98
C ALA A 181 -2.26 -4.15 -5.23
N ASN A 182 -0.96 -4.28 -5.50
CA ASN A 182 0.10 -3.47 -4.90
C ASN A 182 -0.05 -1.98 -5.22
N THR A 183 -0.48 -1.64 -6.44
CA THR A 183 -0.80 -0.26 -6.83
C THR A 183 -1.94 0.29 -5.98
N PHE A 184 -3.03 -0.46 -5.82
CA PHE A 184 -4.17 -0.04 -5.00
C PHE A 184 -3.83 0.09 -3.51
N ILE A 185 -2.98 -0.80 -2.99
CA ILE A 185 -2.45 -0.71 -1.62
C ILE A 185 -1.65 0.58 -1.42
N LEU A 186 -0.77 0.93 -2.37
CA LEU A 186 -0.02 2.18 -2.31
C LEU A 186 -0.94 3.40 -2.34
N LEU A 187 -1.97 3.39 -3.20
CA LEU A 187 -2.97 4.46 -3.27
C LEU A 187 -3.78 4.58 -1.98
N PHE A 188 -4.11 3.45 -1.35
CA PHE A 188 -4.76 3.38 -0.05
C PHE A 188 -3.89 4.05 1.03
N ALA A 189 -2.62 3.66 1.14
CA ALA A 189 -1.68 4.25 2.10
C ALA A 189 -1.47 5.75 1.86
N TRP A 190 -1.31 6.16 0.60
CA TRP A 190 -1.20 7.57 0.23
C TRP A 190 -2.46 8.37 0.60
N SER A 191 -3.64 7.78 0.43
CA SER A 191 -4.92 8.40 0.79
C SER A 191 -5.01 8.67 2.30
N ILE A 192 -4.62 7.67 3.11
CA ILE A 192 -4.55 7.80 4.58
C ILE A 192 -3.51 8.86 4.97
N PHE A 193 -2.32 8.83 4.37
CA PHE A 193 -1.28 9.83 4.65
C PHE A 193 -1.75 11.25 4.36
N SER A 194 -2.43 11.45 3.23
CA SER A 194 -2.97 12.75 2.84
C SER A 194 -4.03 13.25 3.85
N GLN A 195 -4.87 12.36 4.38
CA GLN A 195 -5.84 12.69 5.43
C GLN A 195 -5.12 13.11 6.72
N ASN A 196 -4.12 12.34 7.16
CA ASN A 196 -3.33 12.66 8.35
C ASN A 196 -2.63 14.02 8.24
N ILE A 197 -1.99 14.33 7.10
CA ILE A 197 -1.38 15.66 6.87
C ILE A 197 -2.41 16.78 7.00
N ASN A 198 -3.61 16.60 6.43
CA ASN A 198 -4.65 17.62 6.51
C ASN A 198 -5.13 17.85 7.94
N ILE A 199 -5.28 16.78 8.74
CA ILE A 199 -5.62 16.88 10.16
C ILE A 199 -4.53 17.64 10.92
N ILE A 200 -3.26 17.32 10.69
CA ILE A 200 -2.13 18.00 11.34
C ILE A 200 -2.13 19.50 10.99
N LYS A 201 -2.34 19.85 9.72
CA LYS A 201 -2.43 21.25 9.29
C LYS A 201 -3.57 22.00 9.98
N LEU A 202 -4.74 21.39 10.08
CA LEU A 202 -5.90 22.00 10.75
C LEU A 202 -5.62 22.20 12.25
N LYS A 203 -5.01 21.22 12.93
CA LYS A 203 -4.63 21.35 14.35
C LYS A 203 -3.60 22.46 14.56
N ALA A 204 -2.59 22.58 13.68
CA ALA A 204 -1.58 23.64 13.75
C ALA A 204 -2.21 25.03 13.59
N GLN A 205 -3.12 25.19 12.61
CA GLN A 205 -3.86 26.44 12.40
C GLN A 205 -4.73 26.83 13.60
N GLN A 206 -5.37 25.84 14.25
CA GLN A 206 -6.18 26.08 15.45
C GLN A 206 -5.32 26.54 16.63
N TYR A 207 -4.13 25.97 16.83
CA TYR A 207 -3.20 26.38 17.87
C TYR A 207 -2.66 27.81 17.64
N ASP A 208 -2.31 28.13 16.39
CA ASP A 208 -1.90 29.48 16.00
C ASP A 208 -3.01 30.52 16.22
N ALA A 209 -4.28 30.15 16.03
CA ALA A 209 -5.42 31.04 16.30
C ALA A 209 -5.61 31.29 17.80
N LEU A 210 -5.57 30.24 18.62
CA LEU A 210 -5.73 30.34 20.08
C LEU A 210 -4.60 31.16 20.73
N SER A 211 -3.35 30.92 20.34
CA SER A 211 -2.21 31.69 20.86
C SER A 211 -2.28 33.18 20.54
N ARG A 212 -2.90 33.57 19.41
CA ARG A 212 -3.14 34.98 19.07
C ARG A 212 -4.26 35.61 19.90
N GLU A 213 -5.32 34.86 20.21
CA GLU A 213 -6.39 35.35 21.09
C GLU A 213 -5.88 35.59 22.51
N ASP A 214 -5.07 34.67 23.05
CA ASP A 214 -4.48 34.81 24.39
C ASP A 214 -3.56 36.04 24.50
N LEU A 215 -2.77 36.31 23.45
CA LEU A 215 -1.93 37.51 23.37
C LEU A 215 -2.76 38.79 23.40
N ASN A 216 -3.85 38.85 22.63
CA ASN A 216 -4.74 40.01 22.61
C ASN A 216 -5.40 40.24 23.99
N ILE A 217 -5.89 39.19 24.66
CA ILE A 217 -6.48 39.30 26.01
C ILE A 217 -5.45 39.84 27.01
N SER A 218 -4.19 39.38 26.93
CA SER A 218 -3.11 39.86 27.81
C SER A 218 -2.84 41.37 27.63
N GLU A 219 -2.94 41.89 26.40
CA GLU A 219 -2.68 43.30 26.10
C GLU A 219 -3.78 44.22 26.64
N TYR A 220 -5.05 43.78 26.61
CA TYR A 220 -6.16 44.51 27.23
C TYR A 220 -6.15 44.48 28.76
N SER A 221 -5.42 43.56 29.37
CA SER A 221 -5.34 43.44 30.84
C SER A 221 -4.28 44.35 31.49
N LYS A 222 -3.45 45.05 30.69
CA LYS A 222 -2.42 45.95 31.24
C LYS A 222 -3.08 47.17 31.92
N PRO A 223 -2.73 47.46 33.19
CA PRO A 223 -3.30 48.60 33.91
C PRO A 223 -2.96 49.89 33.18
N LYS A 224 -3.97 50.73 32.89
CA LYS A 224 -3.77 52.02 32.25
C LYS A 224 -2.79 52.86 33.09
N PRO A 225 -1.79 53.51 32.46
CA PRO A 225 -0.88 54.37 33.18
C PRO A 225 -1.69 55.48 33.87
N LYS A 226 -1.45 55.67 35.17
CA LYS A 226 -2.03 56.78 35.91
C LYS A 226 -1.48 58.07 35.29
N LEU A 227 -2.35 58.85 34.65
CA LEU A 227 -2.03 60.21 34.22
C LEU A 227 -1.72 61.01 35.49
N GLY A 228 -0.45 61.39 35.63
CA GLY A 228 0.04 62.31 36.66
C GLY A 228 -0.14 63.76 36.24
#